data_AF-A0A965GBG3-F1
#
_entry.id   AF-A0A965GBG3-F1
#
_cell.length_a   1.000
_cell.length_b   1.000
_cell.length_c   1.000
_cell.angle_alpha   90.00
_cell.angle_beta   90.00
_cell.angle_gamma   90.00
#
_symmetry.space_group_name_H-M   'P 1'
#
loop_
_entity.id
_entity.type
_entity.pdbx_description
1 polymer ?
#
loop_
_entity_poly.entity_id
_entity_poly.type
_entity_poly.pdbx_seq_one_letter_code
_entity_poly.pdbx_strand_id
1 'polypeptide(L)'
;MFNSDFADALATFYINWGPAIRIVATILAALVLRAVLQFSIRRLIKGVALSVRKLEGVEHSPVAQARLMQRTRTIASVLGNLSTWGLMFAVVSVVLSEAGVSPGAIFAGAGILGAGIGFGAQSLVKDLISGLFIVFEDQYGVGDSVDFRRNSLVCP
;
A
#
# COMPACT_ATOMS: atom_id res chain seq x y z
N MET A 1 35.81 -46.57 6.41
CA MET A 1 36.62 -45.61 5.64
C MET A 1 35.75 -44.85 4.63
N PHE A 2 35.11 -45.50 3.65
CA PHE A 2 34.21 -44.83 2.69
C PHE A 2 33.02 -44.03 3.28
N ASN A 3 32.48 -44.43 4.44
CA ASN A 3 31.27 -43.80 5.00
C ASN A 3 31.52 -42.42 5.65
N SER A 4 32.70 -42.19 6.21
CA SER A 4 33.07 -40.89 6.79
C SER A 4 33.42 -39.88 5.69
N ASP A 5 34.18 -40.29 4.68
CA ASP A 5 34.57 -39.41 3.57
C ASP A 5 33.36 -38.94 2.74
N PHE A 6 32.36 -39.82 2.54
CA PHE A 6 31.11 -39.46 1.87
C PHE A 6 30.21 -38.58 2.73
N ALA A 7 30.17 -38.81 4.04
CA ALA A 7 29.44 -37.96 4.97
C ALA A 7 30.05 -36.55 5.05
N ASP A 8 31.38 -36.44 5.05
CA ASP A 8 32.11 -35.19 5.03
C ASP A 8 31.95 -34.46 3.68
N ALA A 9 31.89 -35.21 2.57
CA ALA A 9 31.58 -34.68 1.23
C ALA A 9 30.13 -34.13 1.14
N LEU A 10 29.15 -34.83 1.73
CA LEU A 10 27.77 -34.35 1.80
C LEU A 10 27.63 -33.17 2.76
N ALA A 11 28.35 -33.16 3.89
CA ALA A 11 28.34 -32.06 4.85
C ALA A 11 28.96 -30.79 4.25
N THR A 12 30.11 -30.91 3.57
CA THR A 12 30.74 -29.79 2.85
C THR A 12 29.90 -29.34 1.66
N PHE A 13 29.27 -30.25 0.92
CA PHE A 13 28.32 -29.89 -0.14
C PHE A 13 27.10 -29.13 0.41
N TYR A 14 26.48 -29.59 1.50
CA TYR A 14 25.34 -28.91 2.13
C TYR A 14 25.71 -27.55 2.74
N ILE A 15 26.89 -27.43 3.35
CA ILE A 15 27.38 -26.17 3.92
C ILE A 15 27.72 -25.15 2.82
N ASN A 16 28.30 -25.61 1.70
CA ASN A 16 28.76 -24.72 0.63
C ASN A 16 27.62 -24.33 -0.34
N TRP A 17 26.68 -25.25 -0.60
CA TRP A 17 25.54 -25.02 -1.49
C TRP A 17 24.26 -24.60 -0.75
N GLY A 18 24.17 -24.78 0.57
CA GLY A 18 23.04 -24.37 1.40
C GLY A 18 22.69 -22.88 1.28
N PRO A 19 23.66 -21.94 1.31
CA PRO A 19 23.39 -20.52 1.07
C PRO A 19 22.88 -20.25 -0.35
N ALA A 20 23.48 -20.88 -1.37
CA ALA A 20 23.07 -20.69 -2.77
C ALA A 20 21.66 -21.22 -3.06
N ILE A 21 21.29 -22.37 -2.50
CA ILE A 21 19.95 -22.97 -2.65
C ILE A 21 18.89 -22.10 -1.98
N ARG A 22 19.20 -21.53 -0.80
CA ARG A 22 18.28 -20.61 -0.11
C ARG A 22 18.06 -19.34 -0.93
N ILE A 23 19.15 -18.70 -1.40
CA ILE A 23 19.08 -17.53 -2.29
C ILE A 23 18.20 -17.80 -3.51
N VAL A 24 18.38 -18.94 -4.18
CA VAL A 24 17.57 -19.31 -5.34
C VAL A 24 16.12 -19.57 -4.96
N ALA A 25 15.86 -20.28 -3.86
CA ALA A 25 14.51 -20.58 -3.38
C ALA A 25 13.73 -19.30 -3.03
N THR A 26 14.41 -18.30 -2.50
CA THR A 26 13.77 -17.06 -2.07
C THR A 26 13.63 -16.06 -3.21
N ILE A 27 14.55 -16.06 -4.18
CA ILE A 27 14.33 -15.39 -5.46
C ILE A 27 13.10 -16.00 -6.17
N LEU A 28 12.95 -17.33 -6.15
CA LEU A 28 11.78 -18.03 -6.69
C LEU A 28 10.50 -17.67 -5.94
N ALA A 29 10.52 -17.72 -4.60
CA ALA A 29 9.38 -17.36 -3.76
C ALA A 29 9.00 -15.88 -3.94
N ALA A 30 9.97 -14.99 -4.06
CA ALA A 30 9.78 -13.57 -4.34
C ALA A 30 9.18 -13.33 -5.73
N LEU A 31 9.62 -14.05 -6.76
CA LEU A 31 9.06 -13.99 -8.11
C LEU A 31 7.60 -14.48 -8.13
N VAL A 32 7.32 -15.58 -7.44
CA VAL A 32 5.96 -16.13 -7.32
C VAL A 32 5.07 -15.15 -6.55
N LEU A 33 5.54 -14.61 -5.43
CA LEU A 33 4.79 -13.62 -4.66
C LEU A 33 4.54 -12.35 -5.48
N ARG A 34 5.53 -11.88 -6.23
CA ARG A 34 5.41 -10.71 -7.13
C ARG A 34 4.40 -10.96 -8.24
N ALA A 35 4.42 -12.15 -8.85
CA ALA A 35 3.46 -12.55 -9.86
C ALA A 35 2.05 -12.63 -9.28
N VAL A 36 1.88 -13.22 -8.09
CA VAL A 36 0.59 -13.33 -7.38
C VAL A 36 0.04 -11.95 -7.00
N LEU A 37 0.86 -11.05 -6.46
CA LEU A 37 0.40 -9.72 -6.06
C LEU A 37 0.02 -8.86 -7.28
N GLN A 38 0.86 -8.88 -8.33
CA GLN A 38 0.56 -8.21 -9.61
C GLN A 38 -0.69 -8.80 -10.27
N PHE A 39 -0.86 -10.12 -10.21
CA PHE A 39 -2.02 -10.80 -10.76
C PHE A 39 -3.30 -10.43 -10.01
N SER A 40 -3.26 -10.33 -8.68
CA SER A 40 -4.39 -9.90 -7.86
C SER A 40 -4.81 -8.45 -8.16
N ILE A 41 -3.85 -7.51 -8.26
CA ILE A 41 -4.15 -6.12 -8.61
C ILE A 41 -4.71 -6.02 -10.03
N ARG A 42 -4.12 -6.73 -11.01
CA ARG A 42 -4.62 -6.76 -12.40
C ARG A 42 -5.98 -7.44 -12.52
N ARG A 43 -6.27 -8.45 -11.67
CA ARG A 43 -7.58 -9.12 -11.60
C ARG A 43 -8.67 -8.17 -11.11
N LEU A 44 -8.39 -7.37 -10.08
CA LEU A 44 -9.35 -6.42 -9.55
C LEU A 44 -9.67 -5.31 -10.58
N ILE A 45 -8.65 -4.79 -11.28
CA ILE A 45 -8.86 -3.75 -12.30
C ILE A 45 -9.63 -4.28 -13.52
N LYS A 46 -9.32 -5.49 -14.00
CA LYS A 46 -10.05 -6.11 -15.11
C LYS A 46 -11.48 -6.52 -14.71
N GLY A 47 -11.68 -7.01 -13.49
CA GLY A 47 -12.99 -7.37 -12.96
C GLY A 47 -13.92 -6.16 -12.80
N VAL A 48 -13.41 -5.03 -12.31
CA VAL A 48 -14.18 -3.78 -12.17
C VAL A 48 -14.50 -3.16 -13.54
N ALA A 49 -13.57 -3.19 -14.50
CA ALA A 49 -13.80 -2.69 -15.86
C ALA A 49 -14.86 -3.49 -16.64
N LEU A 50 -14.98 -4.80 -16.38
CA LEU A 50 -16.00 -5.65 -16.98
C LEU A 50 -17.38 -5.47 -16.32
N SER A 51 -17.43 -5.23 -15.01
CA SER A 51 -18.69 -4.95 -14.29
C SER A 51 -19.30 -3.60 -14.67
N VAL A 52 -18.49 -2.57 -14.95
CA VAL A 52 -18.97 -1.26 -15.40
C VAL A 52 -19.63 -1.35 -16.79
N ARG A 53 -19.03 -2.09 -17.74
CA ARG A 53 -19.61 -2.31 -19.08
C ARG A 53 -20.96 -3.03 -19.04
N LYS A 54 -21.23 -3.82 -18.00
CA LYS A 54 -22.51 -4.53 -17.82
C LYS A 54 -23.60 -3.66 -17.18
N LEU A 55 -23.22 -2.50 -16.63
CA LEU A 55 -24.10 -1.52 -16.00
C LEU A 55 -24.35 -0.28 -16.88
N GLU A 56 -23.62 -0.12 -18.00
CA GLU A 56 -23.88 0.87 -19.07
C GLU A 56 -25.24 0.68 -19.78
N GLY A 57 -26.12 -0.19 -19.27
CA GLY A 57 -27.51 -0.32 -19.70
C GLY A 57 -28.52 0.52 -18.91
N VAL A 58 -28.12 1.33 -17.91
CA VAL A 58 -29.09 2.12 -17.13
C VAL A 58 -28.68 3.59 -17.05
N GLU A 59 -29.43 4.38 -17.81
CA GLU A 59 -29.60 5.84 -17.75
C GLU A 59 -29.47 6.43 -16.33
N HIS A 60 -28.37 7.13 -16.06
CA HIS A 60 -28.33 8.26 -15.11
C HIS A 60 -27.14 9.17 -15.47
N SER A 61 -27.39 10.34 -16.05
CA SER A 61 -26.43 11.44 -16.35
C SER A 61 -24.96 11.00 -16.61
N PRO A 62 -24.56 10.74 -17.87
CA PRO A 62 -23.22 10.25 -18.22
C PRO A 62 -22.10 11.21 -17.78
N VAL A 63 -22.41 12.50 -17.57
CA VAL A 63 -21.45 13.55 -17.19
C VAL A 63 -21.10 13.52 -15.69
N ALA A 64 -22.06 13.18 -14.82
CA ALA A 64 -21.82 13.09 -13.37
C ALA A 64 -21.07 11.80 -13.01
N GLN A 65 -21.45 10.67 -13.63
CA GLN A 65 -20.78 9.39 -13.44
C GLN A 65 -19.35 9.40 -13.99
N ALA A 66 -19.10 9.98 -15.18
CA ALA A 66 -17.76 10.11 -15.73
C ALA A 66 -16.80 10.89 -14.80
N ARG A 67 -17.30 11.92 -14.11
CA ARG A 67 -16.52 12.75 -13.18
C ARG A 67 -16.17 12.01 -11.89
N LEU A 68 -17.09 11.21 -11.36
CA LEU A 68 -16.83 10.32 -10.22
C LEU A 68 -15.83 9.23 -10.62
N MET A 69 -16.00 8.59 -11.78
CA MET A 69 -15.08 7.56 -12.28
C MET A 69 -13.66 8.08 -12.48
N GLN A 70 -13.48 9.33 -12.96
CA GLN A 70 -12.16 9.93 -13.10
C GLN A 70 -11.47 10.14 -11.74
N ARG A 71 -12.20 10.61 -10.71
CA ARG A 71 -11.66 10.80 -9.35
C ARG A 71 -11.33 9.45 -8.68
N THR A 72 -12.19 8.45 -8.84
CA THR A 72 -11.92 7.12 -8.29
C THR A 72 -10.74 6.46 -9.02
N ARG A 73 -10.58 6.67 -10.32
CA ARG A 73 -9.46 6.11 -11.09
C ARG A 73 -8.11 6.67 -10.68
N THR A 74 -8.01 7.97 -10.40
CA THR A 74 -6.76 8.57 -9.91
C THR A 74 -6.42 8.04 -8.52
N ILE A 75 -7.39 8.01 -7.59
CA ILE A 75 -7.19 7.44 -6.24
C ILE A 75 -6.78 5.95 -6.33
N ALA A 76 -7.48 5.16 -7.14
CA ALA A 76 -7.16 3.75 -7.34
C ALA A 76 -5.75 3.56 -7.93
N SER A 77 -5.33 4.44 -8.84
CA SER A 77 -3.98 4.37 -9.42
C SER A 77 -2.90 4.73 -8.41
N VAL A 78 -3.12 5.74 -7.56
CA VAL A 78 -2.17 6.15 -6.51
C VAL A 78 -2.04 5.06 -5.45
N LEU A 79 -3.16 4.51 -4.98
CA LEU A 79 -3.16 3.40 -4.02
C LEU A 79 -2.51 2.15 -4.60
N GLY A 80 -2.82 1.80 -5.85
CA GLY A 80 -2.19 0.66 -6.53
C GLY A 80 -0.67 0.84 -6.69
N ASN A 81 -0.21 2.06 -6.99
CA ASN A 81 1.21 2.36 -7.10
C ASN A 81 1.92 2.30 -5.74
N LEU A 82 1.29 2.83 -4.68
CA LEU A 82 1.80 2.75 -3.31
C LEU A 82 1.92 1.30 -2.83
N SER A 83 0.90 0.47 -3.06
CA SER A 83 0.95 -0.96 -2.75
C SER A 83 2.05 -1.69 -3.53
N THR A 84 2.26 -1.31 -4.79
CA THR A 84 3.34 -1.88 -5.62
C THR A 84 4.71 -1.52 -5.06
N TRP A 85 4.93 -0.27 -4.66
CA TRP A 85 6.18 0.18 -4.06
C TRP A 85 6.44 -0.49 -2.70
N GLY A 86 5.42 -0.60 -1.84
CA GLY A 86 5.51 -1.30 -0.56
C GLY A 86 5.87 -2.78 -0.72
N LEU A 87 5.29 -3.47 -1.71
CA LEU A 87 5.66 -4.84 -2.02
C LEU A 87 7.12 -4.95 -2.51
N MET A 88 7.53 -4.07 -3.43
CA MET A 88 8.90 -4.08 -3.95
C MET A 88 9.91 -3.90 -2.81
N PHE A 89 9.63 -3.01 -1.86
CA PHE A 89 10.44 -2.83 -0.67
C PHE A 89 10.55 -4.11 0.18
N ALA A 90 9.43 -4.78 0.46
CA ALA A 90 9.41 -6.04 1.22
C ALA A 90 10.16 -7.18 0.50
N VAL A 91 10.09 -7.25 -0.83
CA VAL A 91 10.84 -8.24 -1.62
C VAL A 91 12.33 -7.96 -1.56
N VAL A 92 12.74 -6.70 -1.75
CA VAL A 92 14.16 -6.30 -1.69
C VAL A 92 14.76 -6.57 -0.32
N SER A 93 14.04 -6.31 0.78
CA SER A 93 14.54 -6.56 2.13
C SER A 93 14.80 -8.04 2.41
N VAL A 94 13.92 -8.92 1.91
CA VAL A 94 14.10 -10.37 2.01
C VAL A 94 15.29 -10.83 1.16
N VAL A 95 15.42 -10.36 -0.08
CA VAL A 95 16.56 -10.70 -0.96
C VAL A 95 17.90 -10.27 -0.34
N LEU A 96 17.96 -9.07 0.27
CA LEU A 96 19.17 -8.61 0.96
C LEU A 96 19.53 -9.48 2.16
N SER A 97 18.53 -9.88 2.94
CA SER A 97 18.72 -10.75 4.10
C SER A 97 19.38 -12.07 3.73
N GLU A 98 19.12 -12.57 2.53
CA GLU A 98 19.72 -13.80 2.04
C GLU A 98 21.07 -13.61 1.36
N ALA A 99 21.31 -12.43 0.79
CA ALA A 99 22.64 -12.02 0.33
C ALA A 99 23.63 -11.78 1.50
N GLY A 100 23.22 -12.05 2.75
CA GLY A 100 24.02 -11.85 3.95
C GLY A 100 24.08 -10.40 4.42
N VAL A 101 23.31 -9.50 3.82
CA VAL A 101 23.22 -8.10 4.23
C VAL A 101 22.09 -7.95 5.22
N SER A 102 22.36 -7.35 6.38
CA SER A 102 21.30 -7.09 7.37
C SER A 102 20.26 -6.14 6.77
N PRO A 103 18.98 -6.54 6.64
CA PRO A 103 17.94 -5.65 6.14
C PRO A 103 17.69 -4.47 7.09
N GLY A 104 18.21 -4.54 8.33
CA GLY A 104 18.14 -3.47 9.33
C GLY A 104 18.61 -2.11 8.83
N ALA A 105 19.65 -2.04 7.97
CA ALA A 105 20.11 -0.78 7.40
C ALA A 105 19.06 -0.13 6.47
N ILE A 106 18.38 -0.94 5.66
CA ILE A 106 17.29 -0.47 4.79
C ILE A 106 16.08 -0.07 5.63
N PHE A 107 15.71 -0.86 6.64
CA PHE A 107 14.60 -0.52 7.54
C PHE A 107 14.87 0.76 8.34
N ALA A 108 16.11 0.99 8.77
CA ALA A 108 16.50 2.23 9.43
C ALA A 108 16.34 3.45 8.50
N GLY A 109 16.83 3.36 7.26
CA GLY A 109 16.68 4.42 6.27
C GLY A 109 15.21 4.67 5.87
N ALA A 110 14.45 3.60 5.65
CA ALA A 110 13.02 3.66 5.38
C ALA A 110 12.23 4.23 6.55
N GLY A 111 12.65 3.96 7.80
CA GLY A 111 12.08 4.55 9.00
C GLY A 111 12.25 6.07 9.05
N ILE A 112 13.45 6.58 8.74
CA ILE A 112 13.70 8.03 8.68
C ILE A 112 12.89 8.68 7.56
N LEU A 113 12.88 8.10 6.36
CA LEU A 113 12.06 8.58 5.24
C LEU A 113 10.57 8.55 5.57
N GLY A 114 10.10 7.45 6.18
CA GLY A 114 8.71 7.27 6.59
C GLY A 114 8.29 8.27 7.67
N ALA A 115 9.16 8.55 8.63
CA ALA A 115 8.95 9.60 9.63
C ALA A 115 8.83 10.97 8.96
N GLY A 116 9.68 11.29 7.99
CA GLY A 116 9.60 12.53 7.21
C GLY A 116 8.27 12.69 6.47
N ILE A 117 7.80 11.63 5.81
CA ILE A 117 6.48 11.62 5.15
C ILE A 117 5.35 11.78 6.19
N GLY A 118 5.46 11.09 7.33
CA GLY A 118 4.51 11.16 8.44
C GLY A 118 4.37 12.58 9.02
N PHE A 119 5.48 13.30 9.18
CA PHE A 119 5.45 14.70 9.59
C PHE A 119 4.80 15.60 8.53
N GLY A 120 5.06 15.36 7.25
CA GLY A 120 4.40 16.10 6.16
C GLY A 120 2.89 15.86 6.07
N ALA A 121 2.42 14.68 6.49
CA ALA A 121 1.00 14.30 6.49
C ALA A 121 0.28 14.58 7.81
N GLN A 122 0.97 15.12 8.83
CA GLN A 122 0.44 15.25 10.19
C GLN A 122 -0.83 16.10 10.27
N SER A 123 -0.92 17.20 9.51
CA SER A 123 -2.12 18.06 9.46
C SER A 123 -3.32 17.31 8.90
N LEU A 124 -3.14 16.56 7.81
CA LEU A 124 -4.19 15.75 7.20
C LEU A 124 -4.72 14.68 8.15
N VAL A 125 -3.82 14.01 8.90
CA VAL A 125 -4.21 13.01 9.89
C VAL A 125 -5.00 13.65 11.04
N LYS A 126 -4.57 14.83 11.51
CA LYS A 126 -5.30 15.58 12.55
C LYS A 126 -6.71 15.96 12.08
N ASP A 127 -6.85 16.41 10.84
CA ASP A 127 -8.13 16.81 10.26
C ASP A 127 -9.06 15.60 10.09
N LEU A 128 -8.53 14.47 9.64
CA LEU A 128 -9.29 13.21 9.51
C LEU A 128 -9.82 12.73 10.86
N ILE A 129 -8.95 12.68 11.89
CA ILE A 129 -9.33 12.24 13.24
C ILE A 129 -10.37 13.20 13.84
N SER A 130 -10.18 14.51 13.69
CA SER A 130 -11.12 15.52 14.19
C SER A 130 -12.49 15.38 13.51
N GLY A 131 -12.51 15.19 12.18
CA GLY A 131 -13.74 14.92 11.44
C GLY A 131 -14.43 13.62 11.85
N LEU A 132 -13.66 12.56 12.12
CA LEU A 132 -14.19 11.29 12.62
C LEU A 132 -14.82 11.46 14.00
N PHE A 133 -14.17 12.18 14.92
CA PHE A 133 -14.72 12.49 16.25
C PHE A 133 -16.02 13.28 16.18
N ILE A 134 -16.12 14.28 15.28
CA ILE A 134 -17.37 15.03 15.07
C ILE A 134 -18.54 14.10 14.72
N VAL A 135 -18.32 13.12 13.84
CA VAL A 135 -19.36 12.16 13.43
C VAL A 135 -19.66 11.14 14.55
N PHE A 136 -18.63 10.68 15.25
CA PHE A 136 -18.76 9.68 16.31
C PHE A 136 -19.42 10.23 17.59
N GLU A 137 -19.18 11.49 17.92
CA GLU A 137 -19.67 12.09 19.16
C GLU A 137 -21.14 12.52 19.06
N ASP A 138 -21.74 12.51 17.84
CA ASP A 138 -23.10 13.00 17.56
C ASP A 138 -23.44 14.31 18.30
N GLN A 139 -22.46 15.20 18.43
CA GLN A 139 -22.61 16.48 19.14
C GLN A 139 -23.37 17.52 18.32
N TYR A 140 -23.95 17.13 17.19
CA TYR A 140 -24.87 17.95 16.42
C TYR A 140 -26.18 17.20 16.22
N GLY A 141 -27.00 17.18 17.28
CA GLY A 141 -28.44 17.18 17.07
C GLY A 141 -28.78 18.28 16.07
N VAL A 142 -29.30 17.89 14.91
CA VAL A 142 -29.73 18.77 13.83
C VAL A 142 -30.74 19.77 14.41
N GLY A 143 -30.37 21.04 14.60
CA GLY A 143 -31.34 22.01 15.13
C GLY A 143 -30.86 23.38 15.61
N ASP A 144 -29.59 23.64 15.92
CA ASP A 144 -29.22 24.98 16.43
C ASP A 144 -28.67 25.90 15.33
N SER A 145 -29.27 27.09 15.26
CA SER A 145 -28.98 28.12 14.27
C SER A 145 -27.81 28.95 14.77
N VAL A 146 -26.63 28.77 14.19
CA VAL A 146 -25.50 29.66 14.48
C VAL A 146 -25.75 30.97 13.73
N ASP A 147 -26.37 31.92 14.42
CA ASP A 147 -26.50 33.31 13.97
C ASP A 147 -25.11 33.95 13.94
N PHE A 148 -24.52 34.02 12.75
CA PHE A 148 -23.43 34.95 12.49
C PHE A 148 -24.04 36.35 12.52
N ARG A 149 -24.20 36.91 13.73
CA ARG A 149 -24.74 38.25 13.92
C ARG A 149 -23.86 39.22 13.13
N ARG A 150 -24.43 39.59 11.98
CA ARG A 150 -23.99 40.59 11.03
C ARG A 150 -23.74 41.88 11.80
N ASN A 151 -22.47 42.24 12.00
CA ASN A 151 -22.13 43.57 12.48
C ASN A 151 -22.40 44.55 11.33
N SER A 152 -23.60 45.13 11.35
CA SER A 152 -24.00 46.28 10.57
C SER A 152 -23.17 47.49 11.00
N LEU A 153 -22.18 47.87 10.19
CA LEU A 153 -21.68 49.24 10.19
C LEU A 153 -22.19 49.92 8.94
N VAL A 154 -23.31 50.62 9.15
CA VAL A 154 -23.88 51.65 8.29
C VAL A 154 -22.88 52.82 8.27
N CYS A 155 -22.43 53.22 7.08
CA CYS A 155 -21.72 54.49 6.89
C CYS A 155 -22.74 55.65 6.87
N PRO A 156 -22.47 56.78 7.52
CA PRO A 156 -23.02 58.08 7.12
C PRO A 156 -22.35 58.60 5.83
#